data_AF-A0A453CNW0-F1
#
_entry.id   AF-A0A453CNW0-F1
#
_cell.length_a   1.000
_cell.length_b   1.000
_cell.length_c   1.000
_cell.angle_alpha   90.00
_cell.angle_beta   90.00
_cell.angle_gamma   90.00
#
_symmetry.space_group_name_H-M   'P 1'
#
loop_
_entity.id
_entity.type
_entity.pdbx_description
1 polymer ?
#
loop_
_entity_poly.entity_id
_entity_poly.type
_entity_poly.pdbx_seq_one_letter_code
_entity_poly.pdbx_strand_id
1 'polypeptide(L)'
;LSICERKRKPTALRPSMAPPAVRSWGELQHDLLVAIMSRVGAPDLLSGGAPRTCSAWWAAARDPLAWRRVDLRDWTARTSARRAAGAGATRGSISVQAALTGDLEVAATRADGRMEAVLLPEFADEGHLMFLAKR
;
A
#
# COMPACT_ATOMS: atom_id res chain seq x y z
N LEU A 1 43.22 6.42 -3.76
CA LEU A 1 43.03 6.93 -5.13
C LEU A 1 41.82 7.86 -5.13
N SER A 2 42.07 9.14 -5.44
CA SER A 2 41.19 10.19 -5.99
C SER A 2 39.73 10.30 -5.51
N ILE A 3 39.38 11.31 -4.69
CA ILE A 3 39.01 12.71 -5.05
C ILE A 3 37.74 12.81 -5.94
N CYS A 4 36.69 13.41 -5.38
CA CYS A 4 36.02 14.59 -5.96
C CYS A 4 35.09 15.26 -4.92
N GLU A 5 35.68 15.95 -3.94
CA GLU A 5 34.97 16.98 -3.19
C GLU A 5 34.73 18.19 -4.10
N ARG A 6 33.47 18.44 -4.48
CA ARG A 6 33.11 19.69 -5.17
C ARG A 6 33.01 20.81 -4.13
N LYS A 7 34.04 21.65 -4.09
CA LYS A 7 34.02 22.98 -3.45
C LYS A 7 32.81 23.79 -3.95
N ARG A 8 31.86 24.12 -3.06
CA ARG A 8 30.86 25.16 -3.32
C ARG A 8 31.37 26.50 -2.77
N LYS A 9 31.48 27.47 -3.66
CA LYS A 9 31.86 28.87 -3.41
C LYS A 9 30.83 29.52 -2.46
N PRO A 10 31.22 30.32 -1.45
CA PRO A 10 30.27 30.98 -0.57
C PRO A 10 29.68 32.19 -1.31
N THR A 11 28.47 32.04 -1.84
CA THR A 11 27.68 33.15 -2.38
C THR A 11 26.83 33.73 -1.27
N ALA A 12 26.91 35.06 -1.14
CA ALA A 12 26.37 35.90 -0.09
C ALA A 12 24.96 35.52 0.43
N LEU A 13 24.83 35.57 1.77
CA LEU A 13 23.60 35.45 2.54
C LEU A 13 22.58 36.51 2.11
N ARG A 14 21.64 36.13 1.25
CA ARG A 14 20.28 36.69 1.33
C ARG A 14 19.54 35.84 2.38
N PRO A 15 18.80 36.43 3.34
CA PRO A 15 17.89 35.65 4.15
C PRO A 15 16.81 35.14 3.21
N SER A 16 17.05 33.96 2.64
CA SER A 16 16.03 33.20 1.94
C SER A 16 15.00 32.89 2.99
N MET A 17 13.82 33.48 2.84
CA MET A 17 12.63 33.06 3.55
C MET A 17 12.32 31.65 3.05
N ALA A 18 13.05 30.67 3.58
CA ALA A 18 12.93 29.28 3.20
C ALA A 18 11.47 28.89 3.44
N PRO A 19 10.76 28.32 2.44
CA PRO A 19 9.47 27.73 2.71
C PRO A 19 9.65 26.76 3.88
N PRO A 20 8.67 26.65 4.80
CA PRO A 20 8.79 25.74 5.93
C PRO A 20 9.20 24.38 5.36
N ALA A 21 10.29 23.81 5.89
CA ALA A 21 10.83 22.56 5.41
C ALA A 21 9.68 21.55 5.35
N VAL A 22 9.21 21.23 4.14
CA VAL A 22 8.13 20.28 3.93
C VAL A 22 8.73 18.96 4.38
N ARG A 23 8.36 18.50 5.58
CA ARG A 23 8.84 17.23 6.12
C ARG A 23 8.48 16.15 5.11
N SER A 24 9.48 15.38 4.69
CA SER A 24 9.25 14.26 3.80
C SER A 24 8.36 13.27 4.53
N TRP A 25 7.26 12.84 3.91
CA TRP A 25 6.39 11.81 4.49
C TRP A 25 7.13 10.50 4.78
N GLY A 26 8.29 10.26 4.15
CA GLY A 26 9.14 9.10 4.44
C GLY A 26 9.97 9.22 5.73
N GLU A 27 10.05 10.40 6.35
CA GLU A 27 10.75 10.64 7.62
C GLU A 27 9.85 10.44 8.85
N LEU A 28 8.56 10.16 8.63
CA LEU A 28 7.63 9.87 9.70
C LEU A 28 8.02 8.56 10.40
N GLN A 29 7.72 8.46 11.70
CA GLN A 29 7.95 7.22 12.44
C GLN A 29 7.16 6.06 11.80
N HIS A 30 7.75 4.85 11.84
CA HIS A 30 7.21 3.68 11.16
C HIS A 30 5.80 3.33 11.63
N ASP A 31 5.52 3.42 12.92
CA ASP A 31 4.20 3.19 13.51
C ASP A 31 3.12 4.14 12.96
N LEU A 32 3.47 5.41 12.74
CA LEU A 32 2.56 6.37 12.11
C LEU A 32 2.35 6.06 10.63
N LEU A 33 3.38 5.63 9.91
CA LEU A 33 3.23 5.16 8.53
C LEU A 33 2.30 3.94 8.46
N VAL A 34 2.45 2.97 9.37
CA VAL A 34 1.58 1.80 9.46
C VAL A 34 0.14 2.22 9.78
N ALA A 35 -0.05 3.17 10.69
CA ALA A 35 -1.37 3.73 10.99
C ALA A 35 -2.02 4.41 9.78
N ILE A 36 -1.24 5.14 8.97
CA ILE A 36 -1.70 5.70 7.70
C ILE A 36 -2.08 4.58 6.72
N MET A 37 -1.20 3.59 6.54
CA MET A 37 -1.43 2.45 5.63
C MET A 37 -2.69 1.67 6.00
N SER A 38 -2.95 1.49 7.30
CA SER A 38 -4.18 0.84 7.77
C SER A 38 -5.48 1.59 7.42
N ARG A 39 -5.39 2.90 7.10
CA ARG A 39 -6.52 3.76 6.74
C ARG A 39 -6.67 3.99 5.24
N VAL A 40 -5.57 3.90 4.49
CA VAL A 40 -5.54 4.02 3.02
C VAL A 40 -6.39 2.93 2.35
N GLY A 41 -6.48 1.75 2.99
CA GLY A 41 -7.37 0.67 2.58
C GLY A 41 -6.78 -0.26 1.51
N ALA A 42 -7.44 -1.40 1.32
CA ALA A 42 -6.92 -2.48 0.48
C ALA A 42 -6.73 -2.12 -1.00
N PRO A 43 -7.58 -1.30 -1.66
CA PRO A 43 -7.41 -0.95 -3.07
C PRO A 43 -6.03 -0.36 -3.38
N ASP A 44 -5.58 0.59 -2.55
CA ASP A 44 -4.32 1.29 -2.77
C ASP A 44 -3.10 0.51 -2.24
N LEU A 45 -3.26 -0.28 -1.17
CA LEU A 45 -2.21 -1.21 -0.69
C LEU A 45 -1.92 -2.38 -1.63
N LEU A 46 -2.93 -2.87 -2.33
CA LEU A 46 -2.81 -4.03 -3.22
C LEU A 46 -2.47 -3.64 -4.67
N SER A 47 -2.94 -2.49 -5.14
CA SER A 47 -2.85 -2.13 -6.56
C SER A 47 -2.56 -0.66 -6.82
N GLY A 48 -2.52 0.17 -5.77
CA GLY A 48 -2.31 1.60 -5.89
C GLY A 48 -0.89 2.06 -5.61
N GLY A 49 -0.79 3.36 -5.32
CA GLY A 49 0.45 4.10 -5.34
C GLY A 49 1.18 4.16 -4.00
N ALA A 50 0.47 4.05 -2.85
CA ALA A 50 1.09 4.24 -1.54
C ALA A 50 2.38 3.41 -1.33
N PRO A 51 2.40 2.08 -1.52
CA PRO A 51 3.62 1.30 -1.33
C PRO A 51 4.71 1.58 -2.37
N ARG A 52 4.42 2.33 -3.45
CA ARG A 52 5.38 2.64 -4.53
C ARG A 52 6.01 4.03 -4.41
N THR A 53 5.63 4.81 -3.40
CA THR A 53 6.13 6.18 -3.20
C THR A 53 7.58 6.21 -2.73
N CYS A 54 7.91 5.45 -1.69
CA CYS A 54 9.27 5.32 -1.15
C CYS A 54 9.44 4.00 -0.37
N SER A 55 10.68 3.68 0.01
CA SER A 55 11.01 2.46 0.75
C SER A 55 10.36 2.39 2.14
N ALA A 56 10.25 3.51 2.85
CA ALA A 56 9.60 3.57 4.16
C ALA A 56 8.10 3.24 4.08
N TRP A 57 7.41 3.77 3.07
CA TRP A 57 6.01 3.46 2.81
C TRP A 57 5.83 2.02 2.35
N TRP A 58 6.73 1.50 1.53
CA TRP A 58 6.73 0.09 1.16
C TRP A 58 6.90 -0.84 2.38
N ALA A 59 7.81 -0.50 3.30
CA ALA A 59 8.01 -1.25 4.53
C ALA A 59 6.77 -1.21 5.43
N ALA A 60 6.17 -0.03 5.63
CA ALA A 60 4.95 0.13 6.42
C ALA A 60 3.75 -0.62 5.81
N ALA A 61 3.61 -0.62 4.47
CA ALA A 61 2.56 -1.36 3.78
C ALA A 61 2.72 -2.89 3.89
N ARG A 62 3.91 -3.38 4.25
CA ARG A 62 4.16 -4.82 4.51
C ARG A 62 3.99 -5.20 5.98
N ASP A 63 3.79 -4.23 6.86
CA ASP A 63 3.58 -4.49 8.28
C ASP A 63 2.24 -5.21 8.50
N PRO A 64 2.19 -6.29 9.28
CA PRO A 64 0.93 -7.01 9.55
C PRO A 64 -0.19 -6.13 10.11
N LEU A 65 0.15 -5.09 10.87
CA LEU A 65 -0.83 -4.19 11.45
C LEU A 65 -1.53 -3.33 10.39
N ALA A 66 -0.92 -3.10 9.23
CA ALA A 66 -1.57 -2.44 8.09
C ALA A 66 -2.69 -3.30 7.47
N TRP A 67 -2.67 -4.61 7.69
CA TRP A 67 -3.62 -5.59 7.14
C TRP A 67 -4.61 -6.12 8.17
N ARG A 68 -4.59 -5.59 9.39
CA ARG A 68 -5.49 -6.00 10.48
C ARG A 68 -6.97 -5.77 10.15
N ARG A 69 -7.27 -4.72 9.40
CA ARG A 69 -8.61 -4.42 8.88
C ARG A 69 -8.53 -4.21 7.38
N VAL A 70 -9.27 -5.02 6.62
CA VAL A 70 -9.22 -5.02 5.15
C VAL A 70 -10.59 -4.66 4.60
N ASP A 71 -10.68 -3.57 3.84
CA ASP A 71 -11.91 -3.17 3.14
C ASP A 71 -11.80 -3.44 1.64
N LEU A 72 -12.61 -4.36 1.14
CA LEU A 72 -12.67 -4.77 -0.27
C LEU A 72 -14.02 -4.41 -0.92
N ARG A 73 -14.88 -3.64 -0.25
CA ARG A 73 -16.18 -3.24 -0.78
C ARG A 73 -16.07 -2.39 -2.05
N ASP A 74 -15.06 -1.51 -2.11
CA ASP A 74 -14.78 -0.70 -3.30
C ASP A 74 -13.97 -1.49 -4.34
N TRP A 75 -14.61 -2.55 -4.84
CA TRP A 75 -14.06 -3.44 -5.86
C TRP A 75 -13.80 -2.71 -7.19
N THR A 76 -14.62 -1.71 -7.49
CA THR A 76 -14.47 -0.85 -8.67
C THR A 76 -13.19 -0.03 -8.64
N ALA A 77 -12.90 0.66 -7.53
CA ALA A 77 -11.65 1.41 -7.38
C ALA A 77 -10.43 0.49 -7.41
N ARG A 78 -10.56 -0.70 -6.80
CA ARG A 78 -9.53 -1.74 -6.83
C ARG A 78 -9.20 -2.21 -8.26
N THR A 79 -10.22 -2.56 -9.04
CA THR A 79 -10.00 -3.09 -10.39
C THR A 79 -9.58 -2.00 -11.38
N SER A 80 -10.05 -0.76 -11.22
CA SER A 80 -9.57 0.37 -12.01
C SER A 80 -8.11 0.70 -11.72
N ALA A 81 -7.71 0.74 -10.45
CA ALA A 81 -6.31 0.90 -10.04
C ALA A 81 -5.42 -0.24 -10.57
N ARG A 82 -5.89 -1.49 -10.49
CA ARG A 82 -5.17 -2.66 -11.05
C ARG A 82 -4.91 -2.53 -12.55
N ARG A 83 -5.92 -2.08 -13.32
CA ARG A 83 -5.76 -1.83 -14.77
C ARG A 83 -4.77 -0.70 -15.03
N ALA A 84 -4.86 0.40 -14.27
CA ALA A 84 -3.92 1.52 -14.38
C ALA A 84 -2.47 1.13 -14.01
N ALA A 85 -2.30 0.22 -13.05
CA ALA A 85 -0.99 -0.27 -12.62
C ALA A 85 -0.32 -1.25 -13.61
N GLY A 86 -1.00 -1.62 -14.70
CA GLY A 86 -0.45 -2.50 -15.74
C GLY A 86 -0.20 -3.93 -15.27
N ALA A 87 -0.90 -4.38 -14.21
CA ALA A 87 -0.82 -5.78 -13.78
C ALA A 87 -1.25 -6.67 -14.93
N GLY A 88 -0.30 -7.44 -15.48
CA GLY A 88 -0.41 -8.13 -16.76
C GLY A 88 -1.74 -8.85 -16.91
N ALA A 89 -2.48 -8.49 -17.96
CA ALA A 89 -3.62 -9.26 -18.41
C ALA A 89 -3.12 -10.65 -18.81
N THR A 90 -3.16 -11.61 -17.89
CA THR A 90 -3.04 -13.02 -18.24
C THR A 90 -4.15 -13.34 -19.23
N ARG A 91 -3.85 -14.19 -20.22
CA ARG A 91 -4.61 -14.44 -21.45
C ARG A 91 -5.95 -15.18 -21.24
N GLY A 92 -6.68 -14.85 -20.18
CA GLY A 92 -8.01 -15.34 -19.85
C GLY A 92 -8.68 -14.36 -18.88
N SER A 93 -9.98 -14.13 -19.05
CA SER A 93 -10.78 -13.36 -18.10
C SER A 93 -10.78 -14.07 -16.74
N ILE A 94 -10.00 -13.60 -15.78
CA ILE A 94 -10.07 -14.08 -14.40
C ILE A 94 -11.47 -13.75 -13.88
N SER A 95 -12.16 -14.73 -13.29
CA SER A 95 -13.47 -14.48 -12.70
C SER A 95 -13.34 -13.51 -11.52
N VAL A 96 -14.38 -12.71 -11.28
CA VAL A 96 -14.38 -11.74 -10.17
C VAL A 96 -14.13 -12.43 -8.83
N GLN A 97 -14.63 -13.67 -8.68
CA GLN A 97 -14.44 -14.51 -7.50
C GLN A 97 -12.99 -14.97 -7.34
N ALA A 98 -12.34 -15.44 -8.42
CA ALA A 98 -10.94 -15.83 -8.36
C ALA A 98 -10.01 -14.65 -8.06
N ALA A 99 -10.34 -13.46 -8.60
CA ALA A 99 -9.63 -12.24 -8.27
C ALA A 99 -9.77 -11.89 -6.78
N LEU A 100 -11.00 -11.96 -6.23
CA LEU A 100 -11.24 -11.67 -4.82
C LEU A 100 -10.50 -12.66 -3.92
N THR A 101 -10.52 -13.95 -4.27
CA THR A 101 -9.77 -14.99 -3.53
C THR A 101 -8.28 -14.68 -3.49
N GLY A 102 -7.67 -14.32 -4.63
CA GLY A 102 -6.25 -13.93 -4.65
C GLY A 102 -5.95 -12.70 -3.79
N ASP A 103 -6.91 -11.77 -3.70
CA ASP A 103 -6.76 -10.55 -2.89
C ASP A 103 -6.86 -10.83 -1.40
N LEU A 104 -7.80 -11.71 -1.01
CA LEU A 104 -7.91 -12.22 0.35
C LEU A 104 -6.68 -13.03 0.75
N GLU A 105 -6.13 -13.83 -0.15
CA GLU A 105 -4.90 -14.59 0.11
C GLU A 105 -3.72 -13.66 0.40
N VAL A 106 -3.51 -12.65 -0.44
CA VAL A 106 -2.45 -11.65 -0.21
C VAL A 106 -2.67 -10.93 1.10
N ALA A 107 -3.90 -10.50 1.39
CA ALA A 107 -4.23 -9.78 2.60
C ALA A 107 -3.99 -10.62 3.86
N ALA A 108 -4.49 -11.85 3.88
CA ALA A 108 -4.35 -12.73 5.02
C ALA A 108 -2.90 -13.21 5.21
N THR A 109 -2.11 -13.35 4.14
CA THR A 109 -0.67 -13.67 4.25
C THR A 109 0.12 -12.49 4.83
N ARG A 110 -0.25 -11.26 4.50
CA ARG A 110 0.39 -10.07 5.06
C ARG A 110 -0.05 -9.80 6.50
N ALA A 111 -1.28 -10.12 6.85
CA ALA A 111 -1.80 -9.94 8.20
C ALA A 111 -1.17 -10.88 9.24
N ASP A 112 -0.49 -11.96 8.81
CA ASP A 112 0.27 -12.86 9.69
C ASP A 112 -0.55 -13.36 10.90
N GLY A 113 -1.80 -13.79 10.64
CA GLY A 113 -2.73 -14.25 11.68
C GLY A 113 -3.37 -13.16 12.55
N ARG A 114 -3.10 -11.88 12.27
CA ARG A 114 -3.64 -10.72 13.02
C ARG A 114 -4.82 -10.06 12.31
N MET A 115 -5.52 -10.77 11.43
CA MET A 115 -6.64 -10.21 10.70
C MET A 115 -7.88 -10.15 11.61
N GLU A 116 -8.37 -8.96 11.92
CA GLU A 116 -9.49 -8.75 12.83
C GLU A 116 -10.83 -8.56 12.10
N ALA A 117 -10.81 -7.91 10.94
CA ALA A 117 -12.03 -7.65 10.18
C ALA A 117 -11.75 -7.57 8.68
N VAL A 118 -12.66 -8.16 7.89
CA VAL A 118 -12.67 -8.05 6.43
C VAL A 118 -14.06 -7.59 6.01
N LEU A 119 -14.13 -6.50 5.25
CA LEU A 119 -15.36 -6.02 4.63
C LEU A 119 -15.38 -6.50 3.18
N LEU A 120 -16.23 -7.48 2.91
CA LEU A 120 -16.33 -8.11 1.60
C LEU A 120 -17.27 -7.31 0.66
N PRO A 121 -17.02 -7.34 -0.65
CA PRO A 121 -17.95 -6.78 -1.64
C PRO A 121 -19.25 -7.60 -1.70
N GLU A 122 -20.33 -7.00 -2.22
CA GLU A 122 -21.66 -7.62 -2.24
C GLU A 122 -21.73 -8.95 -3.00
N PHE A 123 -20.85 -9.17 -3.98
CA PHE A 123 -20.82 -10.40 -4.76
C PHE A 123 -20.07 -11.55 -4.08
N ALA A 124 -19.45 -11.32 -2.91
CA ALA A 124 -18.72 -12.36 -2.21
C ALA A 124 -19.66 -13.48 -1.77
N ASP A 125 -19.25 -14.71 -2.04
CA ASP A 125 -20.03 -15.92 -1.74
C ASP A 125 -19.52 -16.64 -0.49
N GLU A 126 -20.20 -17.73 -0.12
CA GLU A 126 -19.86 -18.59 1.01
C GLU A 126 -18.43 -19.16 0.92
N GLY A 127 -17.89 -19.36 -0.29
CA GLY A 127 -16.52 -19.81 -0.49
C GLY A 127 -15.49 -18.84 0.11
N HIS A 128 -15.75 -17.54 -0.01
CA HIS A 128 -14.91 -16.49 0.58
C HIS A 128 -14.99 -16.47 2.11
N LEU A 129 -16.20 -16.70 2.66
CA LEU A 129 -16.40 -16.81 4.11
C LEU A 129 -15.68 -18.05 4.68
N MET A 130 -15.81 -19.19 4.00
CA MET A 130 -15.13 -20.43 4.38
C MET A 130 -13.61 -20.33 4.26
N PHE A 131 -13.11 -19.56 3.30
CA PHE A 131 -11.69 -19.25 3.19
C PHE A 131 -11.19 -18.46 4.42
N LEU A 132 -11.92 -17.43 4.82
CA LEU A 132 -11.57 -16.58 5.96
C LEU A 132 -11.62 -17.35 7.29
N ALA A 133 -12.60 -18.24 7.46
CA ALA A 133 -12.75 -19.04 8.68
C ALA A 133 -11.59 -20.02 8.97
N LYS A 134 -10.73 -20.28 7.97
CA LYS A 134 -9.57 -21.19 8.08
C LYS A 134 -8.25 -20.47 8.37
N ARG A 135 -8.25 -19.14 8.45
CA ARG A 135 -7.07 -18.29 8.68
C ARG A 135 -7.08 -17.77 10.11
#